data_AF-A0A7X1WPN8-F1
#
_entry.id   AF-A0A7X1WPN8-F1
#
_cell.length_a   1.000
_cell.length_b   1.000
_cell.length_c   1.000
_cell.angle_alpha   90.00
_cell.angle_beta   90.00
_cell.angle_gamma   90.00
#
_symmetry.space_group_name_H-M   'P 1'
#
loop_
_entity.id
_entity.type
_entity.pdbx_description
1 polymer ?
#
loop_
_entity_poly.entity_id
_entity_poly.type
_entity_poly.pdbx_seq_one_letter_code
_entity_poly.pdbx_strand_id
1 'polypeptide(L)'
;MNTPLLIDGKAAATRVLQQVREDVASLYEQAIEPTLAVILVGNDPASQVYVRNKVLRAEEVGIRSLEHRLPSDTTTEHLLQLIDRLNADRSVHGVLLQLPLPAHIDELRALQAISPDKDVDGFHSDNVGGLSQGRAVLAPCTPSGCLY
;
A
#
# COMPACT_ATOMS: atom_id res chain seq x y z
N MET A 1 0.50 11.13 -41.50
CA MET A 1 0.79 11.65 -40.14
C MET A 1 0.78 10.44 -39.21
N ASN A 2 1.89 10.13 -38.55
CA ASN A 2 1.91 9.08 -37.52
C ASN A 2 1.50 9.72 -36.20
N THR A 3 0.23 9.54 -35.83
CA THR A 3 -0.23 9.91 -34.49
C THR A 3 0.36 8.90 -33.49
N PRO A 4 0.96 9.35 -32.39
CA PRO A 4 1.46 8.44 -31.36
C PRO A 4 0.32 7.61 -30.78
N LEU A 5 0.62 6.36 -30.42
CA LEU A 5 -0.32 5.49 -29.73
C LEU A 5 -0.52 6.02 -28.30
N LEU A 6 -1.78 6.28 -27.94
CA LEU A 6 -2.13 6.67 -26.57
C LEU A 6 -2.14 5.44 -25.66
N ILE A 7 -1.34 5.48 -24.59
CA ILE A 7 -1.43 4.52 -23.49
C ILE A 7 -2.54 5.01 -22.55
N ASP A 8 -3.70 4.35 -22.60
CA ASP A 8 -4.83 4.68 -21.74
C ASP A 8 -4.71 3.98 -20.37
N GLY A 9 -4.01 4.65 -19.45
CA GLY A 9 -3.86 4.19 -18.07
C GLY A 9 -5.18 4.03 -17.31
N LYS A 10 -6.24 4.74 -17.70
CA LYS A 10 -7.55 4.59 -17.04
C LYS A 10 -8.20 3.27 -17.46
N ALA A 11 -8.19 2.96 -18.75
CA ALA A 11 -8.68 1.68 -19.25
C ALA A 11 -7.87 0.50 -18.68
N ALA A 12 -6.54 0.66 -18.54
CA ALA A 12 -5.69 -0.31 -17.86
C ALA A 12 -6.09 -0.50 -16.39
N ALA A 13 -6.21 0.58 -15.61
CA ALA A 13 -6.60 0.51 -14.21
C ALA A 13 -7.97 -0.15 -14.00
N THR A 14 -8.96 0.14 -14.86
CA THR A 14 -10.28 -0.52 -14.81
C THR A 14 -10.17 -2.03 -14.96
N ARG A 15 -9.34 -2.52 -15.90
CA ARG A 15 -9.12 -3.96 -16.10
C ARG A 15 -8.46 -4.60 -14.88
N VAL A 16 -7.47 -3.94 -14.29
CA VAL A 16 -6.81 -4.41 -13.06
C VAL A 16 -7.81 -4.49 -11.91
N LEU A 17 -8.60 -3.44 -11.67
CA LEU A 17 -9.62 -3.44 -10.60
C LEU A 17 -10.67 -4.53 -10.80
N GLN A 18 -11.03 -4.84 -12.05
CA GLN A 18 -11.97 -5.90 -12.35
C GLN A 18 -11.39 -7.28 -12.02
N GLN A 19 -10.14 -7.56 -12.40
CA GLN A 19 -9.44 -8.78 -12.01
C GLN A 19 -9.32 -8.91 -10.49
N VAL A 20 -8.88 -7.85 -9.82
CA VAL A 20 -8.74 -7.83 -8.35
C VAL A 20 -10.06 -8.15 -7.66
N ARG A 21 -11.18 -7.61 -8.16
CA ARG A 21 -12.51 -7.91 -7.60
C ARG A 21 -12.86 -9.40 -7.71
N GLU A 22 -12.54 -10.03 -8.84
CA GLU A 22 -12.76 -11.47 -9.04
C GLU A 22 -11.88 -12.30 -8.09
N ASP A 23 -10.61 -11.92 -7.95
CA ASP A 23 -9.66 -12.58 -7.05
C ASP A 23 -10.09 -12.45 -5.58
N VAL A 24 -10.53 -11.26 -5.16
CA VAL A 24 -11.04 -11.00 -3.81
C VAL A 24 -12.30 -11.84 -3.54
N ALA A 25 -13.22 -11.95 -4.50
CA ALA A 25 -14.40 -12.80 -4.35
C ALA A 25 -14.00 -14.27 -4.11
N SER A 26 -13.02 -14.79 -4.85
CA SER A 26 -12.50 -16.14 -4.65
C SER A 26 -11.82 -16.34 -3.30
N LEU A 27 -11.15 -15.31 -2.76
CA LEU A 27 -10.57 -15.36 -1.42
C LEU A 27 -11.64 -15.44 -0.33
N TYR A 28 -12.75 -14.71 -0.49
CA TYR A 28 -13.89 -14.81 0.43
C TYR A 28 -14.53 -16.20 0.44
N GLU A 29 -14.61 -16.88 -0.71
CA GLU A 29 -15.07 -18.28 -0.78
C GLU A 29 -14.17 -19.23 0.03
N GLN A 30 -12.90 -18.86 0.20
CA GLN A 30 -11.90 -19.58 1.01
C GLN A 30 -11.85 -19.10 2.47
N ALA A 31 -12.82 -18.28 2.90
CA ALA A 31 -12.86 -17.64 4.22
C ALA A 31 -11.62 -16.76 4.53
N ILE A 32 -10.99 -16.20 3.50
CA ILE A 32 -9.92 -15.21 3.60
C ILE A 32 -10.53 -13.84 3.32
N GLU A 33 -10.40 -12.90 4.26
CA GLU A 33 -10.80 -11.51 4.07
C GLU A 33 -9.55 -10.65 3.82
N PRO A 34 -9.24 -10.30 2.55
CA PRO A 34 -8.10 -9.45 2.25
C PRO A 34 -8.25 -8.11 2.96
N THR A 35 -7.20 -7.70 3.68
CA THR A 35 -7.24 -6.50 4.53
C THR A 35 -5.99 -5.66 4.33
N LEU A 36 -6.19 -4.39 3.98
CA LEU A 36 -5.15 -3.38 3.83
C LEU A 36 -5.22 -2.37 4.99
N ALA A 37 -4.15 -2.25 5.77
CA ALA A 37 -4.01 -1.18 6.75
C ALA A 37 -3.30 0.02 6.12
N VAL A 38 -3.88 1.20 6.25
CA VAL A 38 -3.33 2.46 5.74
C VAL A 38 -3.01 3.39 6.91
N ILE A 39 -1.74 3.75 7.07
CA ILE A 39 -1.27 4.67 8.10
C ILE A 39 -1.04 6.04 7.48
N LEU A 40 -1.62 7.06 8.10
CA LEU A 40 -1.45 8.46 7.75
C LEU A 40 -1.03 9.24 8.98
N VAL A 41 0.12 9.92 8.93
CA VAL A 41 0.62 10.74 10.03
C VAL A 41 0.56 12.22 9.65
N GLY A 42 -0.18 13.00 10.43
CA GLY A 42 -0.39 14.43 10.18
C GLY A 42 -1.51 14.74 9.19
N ASN A 43 -1.50 15.98 8.69
CA ASN A 43 -2.65 16.61 8.03
C ASN A 43 -2.34 17.16 6.64
N ASP A 44 -1.30 16.66 5.97
CA ASP A 44 -0.96 17.09 4.61
C ASP A 44 -2.15 16.90 3.65
N PRO A 45 -2.72 17.97 3.06
CA PRO A 45 -3.95 17.86 2.26
C PRO A 45 -3.82 16.93 1.05
N ALA A 46 -2.64 16.85 0.44
CA ALA A 46 -2.42 15.95 -0.69
C ALA A 46 -2.47 14.48 -0.23
N SER A 47 -1.79 14.17 0.85
CA SER A 47 -1.78 12.83 1.48
C SER A 47 -3.18 12.38 1.88
N GLN A 48 -4.00 13.29 2.40
CA GLN A 48 -5.41 13.02 2.74
C GLN A 48 -6.22 12.56 1.51
N VAL A 49 -6.05 13.23 0.37
CA VAL A 49 -6.73 12.88 -0.89
C VAL A 49 -6.22 11.53 -1.42
N TYR A 50 -4.91 11.28 -1.37
CA TYR A 50 -4.34 10.01 -1.82
C TYR A 50 -4.83 8.84 -0.99
N VAL A 51 -4.81 8.96 0.35
CA VAL A 51 -5.31 7.92 1.26
C VAL A 51 -6.77 7.65 1.01
N ARG A 52 -7.60 8.69 0.93
CA ARG A 52 -9.03 8.54 0.63
C ARG A 52 -9.25 7.79 -0.68
N ASN A 53 -8.53 8.13 -1.74
CA ASN A 53 -8.66 7.43 -3.02
C ASN A 53 -8.22 5.96 -2.93
N LYS A 54 -7.13 5.65 -2.22
CA LYS A 54 -6.67 4.26 -2.03
C LYS A 54 -7.71 3.43 -1.27
N VAL A 55 -8.27 3.98 -0.20
CA VAL A 55 -9.34 3.34 0.58
C VAL A 55 -10.56 3.07 -0.28
N LEU A 56 -11.04 4.07 -1.02
CA LEU A 56 -12.19 3.92 -1.90
C LEU A 56 -11.98 2.83 -2.96
N ARG A 57 -10.77 2.73 -3.53
CA ARG A 57 -10.46 1.69 -4.53
C ARG A 57 -10.35 0.31 -3.91
N ALA A 58 -9.81 0.19 -2.70
CA ALA A 58 -9.78 -1.07 -1.97
C ALA A 58 -11.21 -1.56 -1.68
N GLU A 59 -12.08 -0.68 -1.18
CA GLU A 59 -13.48 -1.00 -0.91
C GLU A 59 -14.26 -1.35 -2.19
N GLU A 60 -14.01 -0.67 -3.31
CA GLU A 60 -14.65 -0.93 -4.62
C GLU A 60 -14.41 -2.35 -5.15
N VAL A 61 -13.28 -2.96 -4.78
CA VAL A 61 -12.91 -4.34 -5.16
C VAL A 61 -13.15 -5.34 -4.04
N GLY A 62 -13.71 -4.90 -2.89
CA GLY A 62 -14.05 -5.75 -1.76
C GLY A 62 -12.93 -5.99 -0.75
N ILE A 63 -11.81 -5.28 -0.84
CA ILE A 63 -10.74 -5.37 0.16
C ILE A 63 -11.16 -4.56 1.40
N ARG A 64 -11.08 -5.18 2.59
CA ARG A 64 -11.29 -4.49 3.86
C ARG A 64 -10.16 -3.48 4.08
N SER A 65 -10.51 -2.23 4.36
CA SER A 65 -9.53 -1.16 4.60
C SER A 65 -9.56 -0.74 6.07
N LEU A 66 -8.39 -0.66 6.70
CA LEU A 66 -8.20 -0.15 8.06
C LEU A 66 -7.42 1.16 8.02
N GLU A 67 -8.09 2.27 8.34
CA GLU A 67 -7.43 3.57 8.38
C GLU A 67 -6.89 3.90 9.78
N HIS A 68 -5.60 4.19 9.86
CA HIS A 68 -4.92 4.67 11.06
C HIS A 68 -4.42 6.10 10.86
N ARG A 69 -5.19 7.06 11.37
CA ARG A 69 -4.87 8.49 11.29
C ARG A 69 -4.20 8.92 12.60
N LEU A 70 -2.93 9.26 12.52
CA LEU A 70 -2.11 9.68 13.64
C LEU A 70 -1.89 11.21 13.60
N PRO A 71 -1.91 11.90 14.75
CA PRO A 71 -1.60 13.33 14.84
C PRO A 71 -0.22 13.70 14.28
N SER A 72 -0.03 14.95 13.86
CA SER A 72 1.23 15.44 13.31
C SER A 72 2.38 15.48 14.32
N ASP A 73 2.10 15.44 15.62
CA ASP A 73 3.08 15.38 16.72
C ASP A 73 3.40 13.94 17.18
N THR A 74 2.90 12.93 16.46
CA THR A 74 3.21 11.52 16.70
C THR A 74 4.71 11.28 16.68
N THR A 75 5.23 10.57 17.68
CA THR A 75 6.65 10.20 17.74
C THR A 75 6.95 8.99 16.86
N THR A 76 8.22 8.84 16.47
CA THR A 76 8.71 7.62 15.80
C THR A 76 8.34 6.37 16.59
N GLU A 77 8.53 6.36 17.91
CA GLU A 77 8.25 5.21 18.77
C GLU A 77 6.76 4.83 18.76
N HIS A 78 5.86 5.81 18.75
CA HIS A 78 4.41 5.54 18.69
C HIS A 78 4.02 4.96 17.33
N LEU A 79 4.60 5.48 16.24
CA LEU A 79 4.39 4.92 14.89
C LEU A 79 4.89 3.48 14.81
N LEU A 80 6.08 3.19 15.35
CA LEU A 80 6.65 1.84 15.36
C LEU A 80 5.78 0.85 16.15
N GLN A 81 5.24 1.26 17.31
CA GLN A 81 4.31 0.42 18.07
C GLN A 81 3.02 0.11 17.31
N LEU A 82 2.54 1.01 16.46
CA LEU A 82 1.42 0.72 15.57
C LEU A 82 1.83 -0.30 14.49
N ILE A 83 2.97 -0.08 13.84
CA ILE A 83 3.50 -0.98 12.80
C ILE A 83 3.70 -2.40 13.37
N ASP A 84 4.28 -2.53 14.57
CA ASP A 84 4.47 -3.83 15.24
C ASP A 84 3.15 -4.56 15.47
N ARG A 85 2.11 -3.83 15.89
CA ARG A 85 0.76 -4.42 16.06
C ARG A 85 0.19 -4.90 14.73
N LEU A 86 0.34 -4.13 13.66
CA LEU A 86 -0.16 -4.49 12.32
C LEU A 86 0.63 -5.66 11.71
N ASN A 87 1.93 -5.73 11.96
CA ASN A 87 2.76 -6.88 11.58
C ASN A 87 2.28 -8.16 12.28
N ALA A 88 2.00 -8.09 13.58
CA ALA A 88 1.53 -9.24 14.36
C ALA A 88 0.09 -9.66 14.07
N ASP A 89 -0.76 -8.74 13.60
CA ASP A 89 -2.17 -9.01 13.30
C ASP A 89 -2.32 -9.87 12.04
N ARG A 90 -2.73 -11.12 12.22
CA ARG A 90 -2.97 -12.08 11.12
C ARG A 90 -4.16 -11.72 10.24
N SER A 91 -5.04 -10.83 10.70
CA SER A 91 -6.13 -10.32 9.87
C SER A 91 -5.67 -9.23 8.90
N VAL A 92 -4.48 -8.64 9.11
CA VAL A 92 -3.90 -7.61 8.22
C VAL A 92 -2.92 -8.27 7.25
N HIS A 93 -3.17 -8.09 5.95
CA HIS A 93 -2.40 -8.72 4.87
C HIS A 93 -1.44 -7.75 4.18
N GLY A 94 -1.71 -6.45 4.27
CA GLY A 94 -0.84 -5.41 3.73
C GLY A 94 -0.85 -4.16 4.61
N VAL A 95 0.28 -3.45 4.64
CA VAL A 95 0.46 -2.19 5.37
C VAL A 95 1.01 -1.15 4.41
N LEU A 96 0.31 -0.03 4.34
CA LEU A 96 0.69 1.13 3.56
C LEU A 96 0.98 2.30 4.48
N LEU A 97 2.21 2.81 4.46
CA LEU A 97 2.60 4.02 5.19
C LEU A 97 2.61 5.20 4.23
N GLN A 98 1.66 6.12 4.38
CA GLN A 98 1.56 7.28 3.50
C GLN A 98 2.69 8.27 3.77
N LEU A 99 3.44 8.59 2.72
CA LEU A 99 4.51 9.60 2.70
C LEU A 99 4.03 10.93 2.08
N PRO A 100 4.68 12.07 2.38
CA PRO A 100 5.80 12.23 3.31
C PRO A 100 5.36 12.19 4.78
N LEU A 101 6.26 11.73 5.66
CA LEU A 101 6.05 11.82 7.10
C LEU A 101 6.47 13.20 7.65
N PRO A 102 5.94 13.62 8.82
CA PRO A 102 6.47 14.77 9.54
C PRO A 102 7.98 14.66 9.78
N ALA A 103 8.70 15.79 9.68
CA ALA A 103 10.17 15.82 9.62
C ALA A 103 10.89 15.28 10.87
N HIS A 104 10.23 15.20 12.02
CA HIS A 104 10.80 14.64 13.25
C HIS A 104 10.66 13.11 13.33
N ILE A 105 9.95 12.47 12.40
CA ILE A 105 9.83 11.02 12.33
C ILE A 105 10.97 10.45 11.49
N ASP A 106 11.60 9.40 12.00
CA ASP A 106 12.59 8.62 11.25
C ASP A 106 11.87 7.74 10.21
N GLU A 107 11.73 8.28 9.00
CA GLU A 107 11.04 7.64 7.88
C GLU A 107 11.66 6.30 7.50
N LEU A 108 12.99 6.23 7.43
CA LEU A 108 13.68 5.00 7.07
C LEU A 108 13.41 3.92 8.12
N ARG A 109 13.52 4.25 9.40
CA ARG A 109 13.22 3.31 10.50
C ARG A 109 11.77 2.85 10.47
N ALA A 110 10.82 3.73 10.16
CA ALA A 110 9.40 3.38 10.04
C ALA A 110 9.15 2.44 8.85
N LEU A 111 9.70 2.74 7.67
CA LEU A 111 9.55 1.90 6.48
C LEU A 111 10.18 0.51 6.67
N GLN A 112 11.37 0.43 7.28
CA GLN A 112 12.04 -0.85 7.56
C GLN A 112 11.39 -1.64 8.71
N ALA A 113 10.48 -1.04 9.47
CA ALA A 113 9.73 -1.75 10.50
C ALA A 113 8.52 -2.51 9.93
N ILE A 114 8.06 -2.16 8.71
CA ILE A 114 6.97 -2.89 8.06
C ILE A 114 7.49 -4.25 7.62
N SER A 115 6.79 -5.33 7.98
CA SER A 115 7.20 -6.67 7.60
C SER A 115 7.30 -6.80 6.08
N PRO A 116 8.36 -7.40 5.50
CA PRO A 116 8.54 -7.49 4.05
C PRO A 116 7.36 -8.13 3.30
N ASP A 117 6.68 -9.09 3.93
CA ASP A 117 5.51 -9.78 3.40
C ASP A 117 4.21 -8.95 3.42
N LYS A 118 4.19 -7.85 4.19
CA LYS A 118 3.06 -6.89 4.25
C LYS A 118 3.39 -5.54 3.63
N ASP A 119 4.61 -5.32 3.15
CA ASP A 119 5.07 -4.06 2.56
C ASP A 119 4.55 -3.89 1.12
N VAL A 120 3.30 -3.47 0.99
CA VAL A 120 2.61 -3.36 -0.31
C VAL A 120 3.14 -2.24 -1.21
N ASP A 121 3.90 -1.30 -0.65
CA ASP A 121 4.57 -0.23 -1.42
C ASP A 121 6.02 -0.60 -1.78
N GLY A 122 6.55 -1.73 -1.29
CA GLY A 122 7.83 -2.29 -1.71
C GLY A 122 9.06 -1.48 -1.28
N PHE A 123 8.98 -0.72 -0.17
CA PHE A 123 10.08 0.12 0.33
C PHE A 123 11.03 -0.60 1.29
N HIS A 124 10.66 -1.77 1.81
CA HIS A 124 11.52 -2.55 2.67
C HIS A 124 12.77 -3.01 1.91
N SER A 125 13.94 -2.92 2.54
CA SER A 125 15.23 -3.22 1.88
C SER A 125 15.30 -4.66 1.32
N ASP A 126 14.70 -5.63 2.02
CA ASP A 126 14.56 -7.01 1.52
C ASP A 126 13.75 -7.14 0.24
N ASN A 127 12.70 -6.33 0.07
CA ASN A 127 11.88 -6.28 -1.14
C ASN A 127 12.65 -5.59 -2.27
N VAL A 128 13.26 -4.43 -2.01
CA VAL A 128 14.10 -3.73 -2.99
C VAL A 128 15.27 -4.60 -3.46
N GLY A 129 15.97 -5.24 -2.52
CA GLY A 129 17.08 -6.14 -2.80
C GLY A 129 16.63 -7.41 -3.51
N GLY A 130 15.49 -7.99 -3.12
CA GLY A 130 14.91 -9.14 -3.79
C GLY A 130 14.51 -8.86 -5.23
N LEU A 131 13.87 -7.71 -5.48
CA LEU A 131 13.49 -7.27 -6.82
C LEU A 131 14.72 -7.09 -7.70
N SER A 132 15.79 -6.48 -7.18
CA SER A 132 17.06 -6.30 -7.89
C SER A 132 17.74 -7.63 -8.25
N GLN A 133 17.45 -8.70 -7.52
CA GLN A 133 17.93 -10.06 -7.78
C GLN A 133 16.97 -10.89 -8.64
N GLY A 134 15.83 -10.33 -9.06
CA GLY A 134 14.79 -11.04 -9.81
C GLY A 134 13.97 -12.03 -8.97
N ARG A 135 13.97 -11.91 -7.64
CA ARG A 135 13.11 -12.71 -6.76
C ARG A 135 11.67 -12.22 -6.84
N ALA A 136 10.72 -13.14 -6.64
CA ALA A 136 9.31 -12.79 -6.46
C ALA A 136 9.12 -12.16 -5.07
N VAL A 137 8.92 -10.83 -5.05
CA VAL A 137 8.73 -9.99 -3.87
C VAL A 137 7.68 -8.92 -4.17
N LEU A 138 7.17 -8.25 -3.14
CA LEU A 138 6.31 -7.08 -3.34
C LEU A 138 7.14 -5.96 -3.98
N ALA A 139 6.68 -5.48 -5.13
CA ALA A 139 7.37 -4.47 -5.92
C ALA A 139 6.68 -3.11 -5.76
N PRO A 140 7.42 -1.99 -5.85
CA PRO A 140 6.82 -0.67 -5.74
C PRO A 140 5.74 -0.42 -6.78
N CYS A 141 4.63 0.19 -6.35
CA CYS A 141 3.41 0.31 -7.13
C CYS A 141 3.57 1.16 -8.41
N THR A 142 4.35 2.24 -8.34
CA THR A 142 4.57 3.16 -9.48
C THR A 142 5.32 2.51 -10.65
N PRO A 143 6.53 1.94 -10.48
CA PRO A 143 7.23 1.26 -11.57
C PRO A 143 6.47 0.03 -12.06
N SER A 144 5.76 -0.68 -11.18
CA SER A 144 4.89 -1.79 -11.58
C SER A 144 3.79 -1.33 -12.54
N GLY A 145 3.18 -0.17 -12.30
CA GLY A 145 2.20 0.42 -13.20
C GLY A 145 2.78 0.88 -14.55
N CYS A 146 4.06 1.24 -14.61
CA CYS A 146 4.73 1.57 -15.88
C CYS A 146 5.04 0.34 -16.74
N LEU A 147 5.16 -0.85 -16.13
CA LEU A 147 5.45 -2.11 -16.83
C LEU A 147 4.19 -2.86 -17.30
N TYR A 148 3.02 -2.49 -16.79
CA TYR A 148 1.72 -3.06 -17.14
C TYR A 148 1.22 -2.60 -18.52
#